data_AF-A0A669BVR8-F1
#
_entry.id   AF-A0A669BVR8-F1
#
_cell.length_a   1.000
_cell.length_b   1.000
_cell.length_c   1.000
_cell.angle_alpha   90.00
_cell.angle_beta   90.00
_cell.angle_gamma   90.00
#
_symmetry.space_group_name_H-M   'P 1'
#
loop_
_entity.id
_entity.type
_entity.pdbx_description
1 polymer ?
#
loop_
_entity_poly.entity_id
_entity_poly.type
_entity_poly.pdbx_seq_one_letter_code
_entity_poly.pdbx_strand_id
1 'polypeptide(L)'
;MRAVICWCNPSYTAQWKNLEEKMLPIPIQAILADNNLQTYINNMDNPWVKQTLKTWKTVIKEHKLEANIIALKWCAYDSEFIPNKLDSSFKDWIAKGITDLCSIMKDGKLLSFEILKRTYLLEKQDFYRYLQLRHYVDIKMKNATKTGTHLIDLFIKSYKSETIDRIVSCLYKGLLDLTLHSTSYIKIKWEKEGGINISEEEWTAIWKYQWMCTSSQKWREFGWKSLIRYFITPSQKSHYDNNPPVCWRNCGNQSANHYHIFWDCSVLRDYWREIHNALQYIFQCEIPLESKTMFFGHVPQEWPKSDKHLVNILLVACKKGITRKWLSSESPTINLWMDITMDIYKMEKITAFVNHKLDKFTLYWEKWVKYVTPHRPDFTFTNQ
;
A
#
# COMPACT_ATOMS: atom_id res chain seq x y z
N MET A 1 9.66 -12.51 5.85
CA MET A 1 9.42 -11.91 7.18
C MET A 1 8.53 -12.71 8.12
N ARG A 2 7.59 -13.58 7.67
CA ARG A 2 6.84 -14.46 8.60
C ARG A 2 7.76 -15.29 9.51
N ALA A 3 8.85 -15.84 8.96
CA ALA A 3 9.85 -16.60 9.71
C ALA A 3 10.41 -15.81 10.91
N VAL A 4 10.62 -14.49 10.75
CA VAL A 4 11.10 -13.61 11.82
C VAL A 4 10.15 -13.58 13.01
N ILE A 5 8.83 -13.44 12.76
CA ILE A 5 7.82 -13.48 13.83
C ILE A 5 7.79 -14.86 14.51
N CYS A 6 7.90 -15.93 13.72
CA CYS A 6 7.93 -17.30 14.23
C CYS A 6 9.17 -17.60 15.10
N TRP A 7 10.34 -17.04 14.76
CA TRP A 7 11.53 -17.12 15.62
C TRP A 7 11.28 -16.44 16.98
N CYS A 8 10.57 -15.31 16.99
CA CYS A 8 10.25 -14.60 18.24
C CYS A 8 9.18 -15.29 19.10
N ASN A 9 8.44 -16.29 18.61
CA ASN A 9 7.41 -16.97 19.39
C ASN A 9 7.97 -18.21 20.10
N PRO A 10 8.10 -18.23 21.44
CA PRO A 10 8.62 -19.39 22.17
C PRO A 10 7.74 -20.65 22.00
N SER A 11 6.42 -20.48 21.97
CA SER A 11 5.44 -21.57 21.86
C SER A 11 5.31 -22.14 20.44
N TYR A 12 5.81 -21.43 19.42
CA TYR A 12 5.79 -21.93 18.04
C TYR A 12 6.86 -23.00 17.84
N THR A 13 6.42 -24.21 17.51
CA THR A 13 7.28 -25.36 17.23
C THR A 13 7.27 -25.70 15.75
N ALA A 14 8.45 -25.79 15.16
CA ALA A 14 8.64 -26.28 13.79
C ALA A 14 10.05 -26.83 13.60
N GLN A 15 10.20 -27.87 12.79
CA GLN A 15 11.51 -28.50 12.54
C GLN A 15 12.52 -27.51 11.94
N TRP A 16 12.09 -26.69 10.98
CA TRP A 16 12.95 -25.68 10.36
C TRP A 16 13.45 -24.64 11.36
N LYS A 17 12.59 -24.21 12.31
CA LYS A 17 12.96 -23.25 13.36
C LYS A 17 14.06 -23.82 14.25
N ASN A 18 13.90 -25.06 14.72
CA ASN A 18 14.86 -25.73 15.58
C ASN A 18 16.23 -25.93 14.89
N LEU A 19 16.23 -26.19 13.58
CA LEU A 19 17.45 -26.30 12.80
C LEU A 19 18.16 -24.96 12.72
N GLU A 20 17.44 -23.90 12.34
CA GLU A 20 18.01 -22.56 12.18
C GLU A 20 18.53 -21.99 13.51
N GLU A 21 17.81 -22.16 14.62
CA GLU A 21 18.25 -21.68 15.94
C GLU A 21 19.58 -22.30 16.41
N LYS A 22 19.87 -23.53 15.98
CA LYS A 22 21.12 -24.24 16.32
C LYS A 22 22.29 -23.89 15.39
N MET A 23 22.05 -23.17 14.29
CA MET A 23 23.09 -22.82 13.32
C MET A 23 24.01 -21.69 13.77
N LEU A 24 23.63 -20.95 14.83
CA LEU A 24 24.39 -19.80 15.30
C LEU A 24 24.88 -19.98 16.74
N PRO A 25 26.06 -19.40 17.07
CA PRO A 25 26.59 -19.42 18.43
C PRO A 25 25.77 -18.54 19.39
N ILE A 26 24.91 -17.67 18.85
CA ILE A 26 24.01 -16.80 19.59
C ILE A 26 22.58 -17.00 19.07
N PRO A 27 21.55 -16.83 19.93
CA PRO A 27 20.16 -16.93 19.51
C PRO A 27 19.84 -15.96 18.36
N ILE A 28 19.14 -16.45 17.32
CA ILE A 28 18.75 -15.64 16.15
C ILE A 28 17.97 -14.40 16.60
N GLN A 29 17.14 -14.55 17.64
CA GLN A 29 16.32 -13.50 18.23
C GLN A 29 17.15 -12.32 18.74
N ALA A 30 18.35 -12.59 19.30
CA ALA A 30 19.25 -11.54 19.76
C ALA A 30 19.81 -10.71 18.59
N ILE A 31 20.00 -11.32 17.42
CA ILE A 31 20.49 -10.65 16.20
C ILE A 31 19.42 -9.74 15.59
N LEU A 32 18.13 -10.07 15.76
CA LEU A 32 17.01 -9.33 15.15
C LEU A 32 16.93 -7.87 15.61
N ALA A 33 17.26 -7.61 16.87
CA ALA A 33 17.11 -6.30 17.51
C ALA A 33 18.45 -5.56 17.67
N ASP A 34 19.55 -6.13 17.19
CA ASP A 34 20.89 -5.55 17.31
C ASP A 34 21.58 -5.39 15.94
N ASN A 35 21.77 -4.12 15.56
CA ASN A 35 22.40 -3.77 14.30
C ASN A 35 23.89 -4.12 14.27
N ASN A 36 24.60 -4.07 15.41
CA ASN A 36 26.03 -4.31 15.48
C ASN A 36 26.41 -5.80 15.36
N LEU A 37 25.45 -6.71 15.52
CA LEU A 37 25.65 -8.16 15.32
C LEU A 37 25.60 -8.59 13.85
N GLN A 38 25.80 -7.66 12.91
CA GLN A 38 25.73 -7.93 11.46
C GLN A 38 26.85 -8.83 10.94
N THR A 39 27.99 -8.88 11.63
CA THR A 39 29.11 -9.79 11.30
C THR A 39 28.68 -11.26 11.32
N TYR A 40 27.83 -11.67 12.26
CA TYR A 40 27.26 -13.02 12.33
C TYR A 40 26.34 -13.34 11.14
N ILE A 41 25.66 -12.34 10.57
CA ILE A 41 24.81 -12.51 9.38
C ILE A 41 25.68 -12.70 8.12
N ASN A 42 26.80 -11.99 8.04
CA ASN A 42 27.67 -12.04 6.87
C ASN A 42 28.41 -13.39 6.77
N ASN A 43 28.82 -13.94 7.90
CA ASN A 43 29.55 -15.21 8.02
C ASN A 43 28.64 -16.44 7.99
N MET A 44 27.34 -16.28 7.76
CA MET A 44 26.38 -17.37 7.77
C MET A 44 26.32 -18.09 6.41
N ASP A 45 26.37 -19.42 6.46
CA ASP A 45 26.31 -20.29 5.28
C ASP A 45 24.89 -20.49 4.76
N ASN A 46 23.88 -20.46 5.63
CA ASN A 46 22.48 -20.62 5.23
C ASN A 46 21.96 -19.37 4.49
N PRO A 47 21.68 -19.45 3.18
CA PRO A 47 21.26 -18.30 2.39
C PRO A 47 19.88 -17.77 2.81
N TRP A 48 18.99 -18.64 3.30
CA TRP A 48 17.62 -18.27 3.67
C TRP A 48 17.55 -17.43 4.94
N VAL A 49 18.27 -17.86 5.98
CA VAL A 49 18.35 -17.12 7.24
C VAL A 49 19.10 -15.80 7.01
N LYS A 50 20.22 -15.85 6.28
CA LYS A 50 21.00 -14.66 5.90
C LYS A 50 20.15 -13.63 5.16
N GLN A 51 19.42 -14.05 4.12
CA GLN A 51 18.57 -13.14 3.36
C GLN A 51 17.42 -12.61 4.20
N THR A 52 16.80 -13.46 5.04
CA THR A 52 15.69 -13.03 5.92
C THR A 52 16.12 -11.97 6.92
N LEU A 53 17.27 -12.16 7.56
CA LEU A 53 17.85 -11.18 8.50
C LEU A 53 18.29 -9.90 7.80
N LYS A 54 18.89 -9.99 6.61
CA LYS A 54 19.23 -8.81 5.79
C LYS A 54 18.00 -7.99 5.44
N THR A 55 16.93 -8.63 4.95
CA THR A 55 15.68 -7.95 4.62
C THR A 55 15.09 -7.27 5.86
N TRP A 56 15.10 -7.92 7.02
CA TRP A 56 14.62 -7.32 8.26
C TRP A 56 15.43 -6.07 8.66
N LYS A 57 16.76 -6.13 8.56
CA LYS A 57 17.63 -4.96 8.82
C LYS A 57 17.38 -3.81 7.85
N THR A 58 17.12 -4.11 6.57
CA THR A 58 16.72 -3.09 5.58
C THR A 58 15.42 -2.40 6.00
N VAL A 59 14.41 -3.17 6.42
CA VAL A 59 13.12 -2.63 6.89
C VAL A 59 13.30 -1.72 8.11
N ILE A 60 14.12 -2.13 9.10
CA ILE A 60 14.43 -1.28 10.26
C ILE A 60 15.00 0.07 9.83
N LYS A 61 15.98 0.05 8.92
CA LYS A 61 16.69 1.24 8.46
C LYS A 61 15.82 2.16 7.60
N GLU A 62 15.06 1.59 6.66
CA GLU A 62 14.17 2.36 5.76
C GLU A 62 13.06 3.06 6.52
N HIS A 63 12.52 2.41 7.56
CA HIS A 63 11.42 2.94 8.37
C HIS A 63 11.84 3.58 9.70
N LYS A 64 13.15 3.75 9.93
CA LYS A 64 13.73 4.39 11.14
C LYS A 64 13.21 3.78 12.46
N LEU A 65 13.18 2.45 12.54
CA LEU A 65 12.62 1.70 13.67
C LEU A 65 13.64 1.40 14.79
N GLU A 66 14.85 1.96 14.73
CA GLU A 66 15.94 1.64 15.66
C GLU A 66 15.59 1.90 17.13
N ALA A 67 14.80 2.96 17.37
CA ALA A 67 14.31 3.29 18.71
C ALA A 67 13.24 2.30 19.21
N ASN A 68 12.44 1.73 18.31
CA ASN A 68 11.33 0.86 18.67
C ASN A 68 11.77 -0.59 18.93
N ILE A 69 12.81 -1.06 18.24
CA ILE A 69 13.31 -2.44 18.40
C ILE A 69 14.09 -2.64 19.71
N ILE A 70 14.37 -1.57 20.47
CA ILE A 70 15.06 -1.67 21.77
C ILE A 70 14.32 -2.65 22.69
N ALA A 71 12.98 -2.59 22.72
CA ALA A 71 12.17 -3.52 23.52
C ALA A 71 12.36 -4.99 23.12
N LEU A 72 12.83 -5.27 21.90
CA LEU A 72 13.04 -6.63 21.40
C LEU A 72 14.47 -7.14 21.66
N LYS A 73 15.37 -6.30 22.19
CA LYS A 73 16.76 -6.69 22.47
C LYS A 73 16.85 -7.70 23.59
N TRP A 74 17.80 -8.62 23.45
CA TRP A 74 18.13 -9.61 24.47
C TRP A 74 19.23 -9.06 25.37
N CYS A 75 18.95 -8.87 26.66
CA CYS A 75 19.90 -8.22 27.58
C CYS A 75 21.24 -8.95 27.68
N ALA A 76 21.23 -10.28 27.54
CA ALA A 76 22.42 -11.13 27.58
C ALA A 76 23.38 -10.97 26.39
N TYR A 77 22.89 -10.44 25.26
CA TYR A 77 23.64 -10.35 24.00
C TYR A 77 23.64 -8.95 23.37
N ASP A 78 22.98 -7.98 23.99
CA ASP A 78 22.95 -6.59 23.52
C ASP A 78 24.37 -6.00 23.47
N SER A 79 24.83 -5.67 22.27
CA SER A 79 26.17 -5.17 22.00
C SER A 79 26.48 -3.84 22.68
N GLU A 80 25.45 -3.05 22.98
CA GLU A 80 25.53 -1.73 23.62
C GLU A 80 25.44 -1.83 25.16
N PHE A 81 25.04 -2.98 25.70
CA PHE A 81 24.95 -3.21 27.14
C PHE A 81 26.24 -3.83 27.68
N ILE A 82 27.23 -2.99 27.97
CA ILE A 82 28.57 -3.40 28.43
C ILE A 82 28.55 -4.42 29.60
N PRO A 83 27.67 -4.33 30.62
CA PRO A 83 27.66 -5.28 31.73
C PRO A 83 27.51 -6.76 31.33
N ASN A 84 26.82 -7.08 30.22
CA ASN A 84 26.70 -8.48 29.78
C ASN A 84 28.02 -9.08 29.25
N LYS A 85 28.99 -8.25 28.86
CA LYS A 85 30.31 -8.70 28.41
C LYS A 85 31.21 -9.02 29.60
N LEU A 86 30.97 -8.35 30.72
CA LEU A 86 31.77 -8.46 31.94
C LEU A 86 31.23 -9.53 32.89
N ASP A 87 29.92 -9.78 32.86
CA ASP A 87 29.24 -10.71 33.75
C ASP A 87 28.46 -11.78 32.95
N SER A 88 28.93 -13.01 33.01
CA SER A 88 28.29 -14.15 32.34
C SER A 88 26.93 -14.51 32.94
N SER A 89 26.61 -14.06 34.16
CA SER A 89 25.33 -14.37 34.81
C SER A 89 24.11 -13.78 34.10
N PHE A 90 24.30 -12.78 33.23
CA PHE A 90 23.22 -12.35 32.32
C PHE A 90 22.82 -13.44 31.31
N LYS A 91 23.71 -14.39 30.99
CA LYS A 91 23.36 -15.56 30.17
C LYS A 91 22.59 -16.60 30.98
N ASP A 92 22.88 -16.75 32.27
CA ASP A 92 22.13 -17.65 33.17
C ASP A 92 20.67 -17.22 33.30
N TRP A 93 20.39 -15.91 33.18
CA TRP A 93 19.03 -15.37 33.17
C TRP A 93 18.18 -15.88 31.99
N ILE A 94 18.80 -16.27 30.87
CA ILE A 94 18.09 -16.89 29.73
C ILE A 94 17.47 -18.22 30.18
N ALA A 95 18.21 -19.03 30.93
CA ALA A 95 17.71 -20.31 31.43
C ALA A 95 16.56 -20.12 32.43
N LYS A 96 16.51 -18.96 33.10
CA LYS A 96 15.41 -18.55 33.98
C LYS A 96 14.20 -17.98 33.21
N GLY A 97 14.30 -17.81 31.89
CA GLY A 97 13.23 -17.28 31.03
C GLY A 97 13.29 -15.78 30.78
N ILE A 98 14.36 -15.09 31.19
CA ILE A 98 14.58 -13.67 30.86
C ILE A 98 15.42 -13.59 29.60
N THR A 99 14.75 -13.34 28.48
CA THR A 99 15.36 -13.23 27.15
C THR A 99 15.41 -11.79 26.68
N ASP A 100 14.26 -11.28 26.26
CA ASP A 100 14.07 -9.96 25.68
C ASP A 100 13.55 -8.95 26.71
N LEU A 101 13.76 -7.66 26.41
CA LEU A 101 13.33 -6.58 27.29
C LEU A 101 11.80 -6.45 27.37
N CYS A 102 11.04 -6.77 26.31
CA CYS A 102 9.59 -6.61 26.30
C CYS A 102 8.86 -7.59 27.24
N SER A 103 9.49 -8.72 27.55
CA SER A 103 9.03 -9.69 28.56
C SER A 103 9.09 -9.13 30.00
N ILE A 104 10.08 -8.28 30.28
CA ILE A 104 10.37 -7.77 31.63
C ILE A 104 10.05 -6.28 31.79
N MET A 105 9.36 -5.69 30.82
CA MET A 105 8.98 -4.28 30.81
C MET A 105 7.47 -4.08 30.72
N LYS A 106 7.00 -2.99 31.34
CA LYS A 106 5.63 -2.49 31.22
C LYS A 106 5.65 -0.97 31.07
N ASP A 107 4.94 -0.45 30.07
CA ASP A 107 4.81 0.99 29.80
C ASP A 107 6.16 1.73 29.69
N GLY A 108 7.15 1.10 29.05
CA GLY A 108 8.49 1.67 28.85
C GLY A 108 9.38 1.65 30.10
N LYS A 109 8.95 1.01 31.19
CA LYS A 109 9.73 0.85 32.43
C LYS A 109 9.97 -0.62 32.75
N LEU A 110 11.13 -0.90 33.32
CA LEU A 110 11.44 -2.23 33.82
C LEU A 110 10.54 -2.58 35.01
N LEU A 111 10.06 -3.83 35.09
CA LEU A 111 9.32 -4.33 36.24
C LEU A 111 10.17 -4.24 37.51
N SER A 112 9.53 -4.12 38.68
CA SER A 112 10.28 -4.07 39.94
C SER A 112 11.04 -5.37 40.19
N PHE A 113 12.16 -5.27 40.92
CA PHE A 113 12.95 -6.46 41.27
C PHE A 113 12.12 -7.53 41.99
N GLU A 114 11.21 -7.13 42.88
CA GLU A 114 10.33 -8.07 43.58
C GLU A 114 9.42 -8.86 42.64
N ILE A 115 8.94 -8.24 41.55
CA ILE A 115 8.14 -8.92 40.53
C ILE A 115 9.04 -9.89 39.75
N LEU A 116 10.18 -9.42 39.25
CA LEU A 116 11.11 -10.26 38.48
C LEU A 116 11.62 -11.45 39.30
N LYS A 117 11.88 -11.22 40.59
CA LYS A 117 12.27 -12.25 41.56
C LYS A 117 11.23 -13.35 41.70
N ARG A 118 9.94 -12.98 41.82
CA ARG A 118 8.84 -13.93 41.95
C ARG A 118 8.56 -14.67 40.64
N THR A 119 8.63 -13.98 39.51
CA THR A 119 8.29 -14.53 38.19
C THR A 119 9.41 -15.42 37.61
N TYR A 120 10.67 -15.02 37.78
CA TYR A 120 11.82 -15.67 37.15
C TYR A 120 12.78 -16.32 38.16
N LEU A 121 12.38 -16.43 39.44
CA LEU A 121 13.18 -17.07 40.49
C LEU A 121 14.59 -16.46 40.61
N LEU A 122 14.68 -15.13 40.57
CA LEU A 122 15.95 -14.42 40.77
C LEU A 122 16.38 -14.49 42.25
N GLU A 123 17.68 -14.35 42.49
CA GLU A 123 18.24 -14.40 43.84
C GLU A 123 18.64 -13.00 44.31
N LYS A 124 18.88 -12.82 45.62
CA LYS A 124 19.30 -11.51 46.16
C LYS A 124 20.58 -10.97 45.50
N GLN A 125 21.47 -11.86 45.07
CA GLN A 125 22.70 -11.52 44.36
C GLN A 125 22.44 -10.90 42.97
N ASP A 126 21.28 -11.14 42.36
CA ASP A 126 20.88 -10.57 41.07
C ASP A 126 20.44 -9.10 41.18
N PHE A 127 20.28 -8.56 42.39
CA PHE A 127 19.79 -7.20 42.60
C PHE A 127 20.68 -6.14 41.96
N TYR A 128 22.00 -6.28 42.05
CA TYR A 128 22.94 -5.34 41.45
C TYR A 128 22.85 -5.35 39.91
N ARG A 129 22.72 -6.53 39.30
CA ARG A 129 22.52 -6.70 37.84
C ARG A 129 21.21 -6.08 37.38
N TYR A 130 20.15 -6.25 38.17
CA TYR A 130 18.88 -5.57 37.93
C TYR A 130 19.04 -4.04 37.91
N LEU A 131 19.80 -3.46 38.84
CA LEU A 131 20.06 -2.02 38.85
C LEU A 131 20.82 -1.55 37.60
N GLN A 132 21.82 -2.33 37.16
CA GLN A 132 22.56 -2.04 35.92
C GLN A 132 21.63 -2.06 34.70
N LEU A 133 20.77 -3.08 34.59
CA LEU A 133 19.83 -3.20 33.49
C LEU A 133 18.78 -2.09 33.52
N ARG A 134 18.24 -1.76 34.70
CA ARG A 134 17.28 -0.67 34.89
C ARG A 134 17.84 0.66 34.43
N HIS A 135 19.06 0.99 34.86
CA HIS A 135 19.73 2.24 34.47
C HIS A 135 19.89 2.32 32.94
N TYR A 136 20.32 1.23 32.31
CA TYR A 136 20.48 1.16 30.86
C TYR A 136 19.14 1.38 30.12
N VAL A 137 18.09 0.68 30.54
CA VAL A 137 16.74 0.81 29.96
C VAL A 137 16.20 2.23 30.12
N ASP A 138 16.35 2.83 31.31
CA ASP A 138 15.87 4.19 31.57
C ASP A 138 16.57 5.23 30.68
N ILE A 139 17.85 5.06 30.35
CA ILE A 139 18.57 5.94 29.42
C ILE A 139 18.07 5.74 27.98
N LYS A 140 17.97 4.49 27.53
CA LYS A 140 17.60 4.16 26.14
C LYS A 140 16.15 4.49 25.83
N MET A 141 15.23 4.27 26.79
CA MET A 141 13.81 4.54 26.62
C MET A 141 13.46 6.03 26.72
N LYS A 142 14.25 6.86 27.41
CA LYS A 142 14.10 8.33 27.36
C LYS A 142 14.29 8.89 25.95
N ASN A 143 15.14 8.24 25.14
CA ASN A 143 15.41 8.61 23.76
C ASN A 143 14.51 7.89 22.75
N ALA A 144 13.70 6.92 23.21
CA ALA A 144 12.78 6.20 22.34
C ALA A 144 11.49 7.02 22.16
N THR A 145 11.16 7.35 20.91
CA THR A 145 9.88 7.96 20.57
C THR A 145 8.73 7.06 21.04
N LYS A 146 7.76 7.62 21.79
CA LYS A 146 6.59 6.92 22.36
C LYS A 146 5.66 6.22 21.35
N THR A 147 5.97 6.28 20.06
CA THR A 147 5.13 5.75 18.99
C THR A 147 5.43 4.28 18.78
N GLY A 148 4.84 3.40 19.60
CA GLY A 148 4.77 1.98 19.29
C GLY A 148 4.10 1.80 17.93
N THR A 149 4.76 1.10 17.01
CA THR A 149 4.20 0.83 15.67
C THR A 149 3.46 -0.50 15.72
N HIS A 150 2.37 -0.63 14.97
CA HIS A 150 1.61 -1.88 14.86
C HIS A 150 2.50 -3.06 14.44
N LEU A 151 3.56 -2.78 13.68
CA LEU A 151 4.57 -3.77 13.33
C LEU A 151 5.30 -4.30 14.58
N ILE A 152 5.77 -3.43 15.48
CA ILE A 152 6.53 -3.83 16.68
C ILE A 152 5.62 -4.49 17.70
N ASP A 153 4.37 -4.05 17.81
CA ASP A 153 3.36 -4.73 18.64
C ASP A 153 3.18 -6.19 18.23
N LEU A 154 3.28 -6.50 16.94
CA LEU A 154 3.24 -7.88 16.44
C LEU A 154 4.39 -8.73 17.00
N PHE A 155 5.59 -8.16 17.11
CA PHE A 155 6.74 -8.84 17.71
C PHE A 155 6.55 -9.06 19.20
N ILE A 156 6.08 -8.03 19.92
CA ILE A 156 5.82 -8.11 21.36
C ILE A 156 4.79 -9.21 21.67
N LYS A 157 3.69 -9.26 20.90
CA LYS A 157 2.68 -10.33 21.00
C LYS A 157 3.29 -11.71 20.76
N SER A 158 4.20 -11.81 19.78
CA SER A 158 4.90 -13.04 19.46
C SER A 158 5.74 -13.55 20.64
N TYR A 159 6.54 -12.67 21.26
CA TYR A 159 7.35 -13.01 22.43
C TYR A 159 6.51 -13.48 23.62
N LYS A 160 5.33 -12.89 23.82
CA LYS A 160 4.36 -13.29 24.84
C LYS A 160 3.62 -14.58 24.54
N SER A 161 3.93 -15.26 23.44
CA SER A 161 3.22 -16.46 22.96
C SER A 161 1.71 -16.24 22.73
N GLU A 162 1.30 -14.99 22.43
CA GLU A 162 -0.08 -14.71 22.04
C GLU A 162 -0.38 -15.32 20.67
N THR A 163 -1.60 -15.83 20.49
CA THR A 163 -2.07 -16.36 19.21
C THR A 163 -2.24 -15.21 18.20
N ILE A 164 -1.47 -15.25 17.12
CA ILE A 164 -1.54 -14.26 16.04
C ILE A 164 -2.15 -14.92 14.80
N ASP A 165 -3.43 -14.66 14.55
CA ASP A 165 -4.07 -15.07 13.31
C ASP A 165 -3.60 -14.22 12.13
N ARG A 166 -3.50 -14.85 10.95
CA ARG A 166 -3.20 -14.16 9.67
C ARG A 166 -1.92 -13.30 9.75
N ILE A 167 -0.85 -13.86 10.33
CA ILE A 167 0.47 -13.20 10.50
C ILE A 167 0.91 -12.42 9.26
N VAL A 168 0.76 -13.00 8.06
CA VAL A 168 1.15 -12.36 6.79
C VAL A 168 0.36 -11.07 6.54
N SER A 169 -0.95 -11.08 6.78
CA SER A 169 -1.80 -9.89 6.64
C SER A 169 -1.48 -8.83 7.70
N CYS A 170 -1.19 -9.23 8.95
CA CYS A 170 -0.79 -8.30 10.00
C CYS A 170 0.58 -7.66 9.72
N LEU A 171 1.55 -8.43 9.21
CA LEU A 171 2.83 -7.90 8.74
C LEU A 171 2.64 -6.92 7.59
N TYR A 172 1.82 -7.28 6.60
CA TYR A 172 1.54 -6.41 5.46
C TYR A 172 0.93 -5.07 5.90
N LYS A 173 -0.09 -5.10 6.76
CA LYS A 173 -0.69 -3.89 7.33
C LYS A 173 0.33 -3.08 8.14
N GLY A 174 1.08 -3.73 9.03
CA GLY A 174 2.08 -3.05 9.85
C GLY A 174 3.18 -2.38 9.01
N LEU A 175 3.56 -2.95 7.87
CA LEU A 175 4.50 -2.30 6.93
C LEU A 175 3.84 -1.18 6.14
N LEU A 176 2.60 -1.37 5.70
CA LEU A 176 1.84 -0.31 5.02
C LEU A 176 1.68 0.93 5.89
N ASP A 177 1.40 0.75 7.18
CA ASP A 177 1.27 1.83 8.16
C ASP A 177 2.59 2.61 8.32
N LEU A 178 3.73 1.96 8.06
CA LEU A 178 5.06 2.59 8.07
C LEU A 178 5.42 3.25 6.74
N THR A 179 4.77 2.86 5.65
CA THR A 179 4.99 3.47 4.34
C THR A 179 4.19 4.75 4.20
N LEU A 180 4.88 5.88 4.17
CA LEU A 180 4.32 7.20 3.81
C LEU A 180 4.13 7.34 2.29
N HIS A 181 3.68 6.28 1.59
CA HIS A 181 3.28 6.42 0.18
C HIS A 181 1.92 7.12 0.10
N SER A 182 1.89 8.38 0.51
CA SER A 182 0.71 9.21 0.34
C SER A 182 0.65 9.66 -1.12
N THR A 183 -0.43 9.31 -1.79
CA THR A 183 -0.77 9.91 -3.10
C THR A 183 -1.31 11.34 -2.91
N SER A 184 -1.23 11.89 -1.69
CA SER A 184 -1.68 13.24 -1.32
C SER A 184 -0.97 14.32 -2.13
N TYR A 185 0.31 14.15 -2.49
CA TYR A 185 0.98 15.12 -3.37
C TYR A 185 0.37 15.19 -4.77
N ILE A 186 -0.21 14.08 -5.26
CA ILE A 186 -0.89 14.01 -6.56
C ILE A 186 -2.26 14.69 -6.45
N LYS A 187 -2.98 14.40 -5.37
CA LYS A 187 -4.24 15.05 -5.02
C LYS A 187 -4.08 16.58 -5.00
N ILE A 188 -3.12 17.10 -4.23
CA ILE A 188 -2.83 18.54 -4.12
C ILE A 188 -2.56 19.17 -5.50
N LYS A 189 -1.87 18.46 -6.39
CA LYS A 189 -1.64 18.96 -7.76
C LYS A 189 -2.93 19.02 -8.58
N TRP A 190 -3.80 18.02 -8.49
CA TRP A 190 -5.10 18.05 -9.16
C TRP A 190 -5.99 19.16 -8.62
N GLU A 191 -6.03 19.35 -7.30
CA GLU A 191 -6.79 20.42 -6.65
C GLU A 191 -6.31 21.80 -7.08
N LYS A 192 -4.99 22.02 -7.07
CA LYS A 192 -4.37 23.29 -7.47
C LYS A 192 -4.62 23.62 -8.95
N GLU A 193 -4.51 22.63 -9.84
CA GLU A 193 -4.69 22.87 -11.29
C GLU A 193 -6.16 23.03 -11.69
N GLY A 194 -7.05 22.31 -11.02
CA GLY A 194 -8.48 22.32 -11.35
C GLY A 194 -9.31 23.32 -10.56
N GLY A 195 -8.76 23.92 -9.50
CA GLY A 195 -9.53 24.73 -8.56
C GLY A 195 -10.62 23.92 -7.85
N ILE A 196 -10.40 22.61 -7.69
CA ILE A 196 -11.35 21.68 -7.06
C ILE A 196 -10.86 21.28 -5.68
N ASN A 197 -11.79 20.96 -4.78
CA ASN A 197 -11.48 20.40 -3.46
C ASN A 197 -11.84 18.91 -3.45
N ILE A 198 -10.89 18.03 -3.13
CA ILE A 198 -11.12 16.59 -3.02
C ILE A 198 -10.93 16.20 -1.56
N SER A 199 -11.89 15.56 -0.89
CA SER A 199 -11.67 15.05 0.48
C SER A 199 -10.74 13.83 0.48
N GLU A 200 -10.17 13.43 1.63
CA GLU A 200 -9.37 12.18 1.70
C GLU A 200 -10.24 10.93 1.44
N GLU A 201 -11.51 10.98 1.85
CA GLU A 201 -12.50 9.94 1.60
C GLU A 201 -12.85 9.85 0.11
N GLU A 202 -13.10 11.00 -0.53
CA GLU A 202 -13.33 11.08 -1.98
C GLU A 202 -12.11 10.54 -2.75
N TRP A 203 -10.90 10.94 -2.36
CA TRP A 203 -9.66 10.50 -2.99
C TRP A 203 -9.44 8.99 -2.85
N THR A 204 -9.72 8.43 -1.68
CA THR A 204 -9.66 6.98 -1.44
C THR A 204 -10.69 6.23 -2.28
N ALA A 205 -11.90 6.77 -2.44
CA ALA A 205 -12.93 6.21 -3.30
C ALA A 205 -12.50 6.23 -4.79
N ILE A 206 -11.97 7.36 -5.27
CA ILE A 206 -11.43 7.54 -6.62
C ILE A 206 -10.37 6.48 -6.95
N TRP A 207 -9.45 6.20 -6.03
CA TRP A 207 -8.44 5.15 -6.21
C TRP A 207 -9.05 3.74 -6.28
N LYS A 208 -10.00 3.43 -5.39
CA LYS A 208 -10.73 2.17 -5.45
C LYS A 208 -11.45 2.01 -6.78
N TYR A 209 -12.01 3.09 -7.34
CA TYR A 209 -12.68 3.05 -8.63
C TYR A 209 -11.75 2.65 -9.77
N GLN A 210 -10.54 3.21 -9.84
CA GLN A 210 -9.59 2.82 -10.91
C GLN A 210 -9.16 1.35 -10.79
N TRP A 211 -8.99 0.84 -9.58
CA TRP A 211 -8.59 -0.54 -9.35
C TRP A 211 -9.69 -1.56 -9.69
N MET A 212 -10.97 -1.19 -9.52
CA MET A 212 -12.12 -2.06 -9.74
C MET A 212 -12.81 -1.85 -11.09
N CYS A 213 -12.28 -0.97 -11.94
CA CYS A 213 -12.95 -0.49 -13.15
C CYS A 213 -13.31 -1.62 -14.13
N THR A 214 -12.39 -2.54 -14.43
CA THR A 214 -12.63 -3.63 -15.40
C THR A 214 -12.08 -4.95 -14.87
N SER A 215 -12.35 -6.08 -15.54
CA SER A 215 -11.65 -7.34 -15.28
C SER A 215 -10.19 -7.39 -15.81
N SER A 216 -9.84 -6.51 -16.76
CA SER A 216 -8.54 -6.47 -17.42
C SER A 216 -7.52 -5.60 -16.68
N GLN A 217 -6.34 -6.18 -16.41
CA GLN A 217 -5.23 -5.45 -15.80
C GLN A 217 -4.75 -4.29 -16.66
N LYS A 218 -4.75 -4.44 -17.99
CA LYS A 218 -4.35 -3.39 -18.93
C LYS A 218 -5.20 -2.12 -18.79
N TRP A 219 -6.52 -2.29 -18.63
CA TRP A 219 -7.44 -1.17 -18.48
C TRP A 219 -7.40 -0.56 -17.07
N ARG A 220 -7.21 -1.39 -16.02
CA ARG A 220 -6.97 -0.91 -14.64
C ARG A 220 -5.70 -0.06 -14.57
N GLU A 221 -4.61 -0.55 -15.15
CA GLU A 221 -3.33 0.16 -15.21
C GLU A 221 -3.48 1.48 -15.98
N PHE A 222 -4.20 1.47 -17.11
CA PHE A 222 -4.46 2.69 -17.87
C PHE A 222 -5.25 3.74 -17.07
N GLY A 223 -6.35 3.35 -16.40
CA GLY A 223 -7.12 4.25 -15.53
C GLY A 223 -6.28 4.82 -14.39
N TRP A 224 -5.47 3.97 -13.76
CA TRP A 224 -4.49 4.39 -12.75
C TRP A 224 -3.46 5.38 -13.29
N LYS A 225 -2.88 5.13 -14.47
CA LYS A 225 -1.93 6.03 -15.15
C LYS A 225 -2.53 7.41 -15.43
N SER A 226 -3.80 7.47 -15.80
CA SER A 226 -4.51 8.74 -16.01
C SER A 226 -4.62 9.56 -14.73
N LEU A 227 -4.76 8.93 -13.56
CA LEU A 227 -4.88 9.64 -12.27
C LEU A 227 -3.53 9.93 -11.61
N ILE A 228 -2.55 9.03 -11.73
CA ILE A 228 -1.22 9.20 -11.14
C ILE A 228 -0.36 10.24 -11.87
N ARG A 229 -0.91 10.88 -12.93
CA ARG A 229 -0.24 11.90 -13.75
C ARG A 229 0.97 11.33 -14.50
N TYR A 230 0.78 10.15 -15.09
CA TYR A 230 1.81 9.44 -15.85
C TYR A 230 2.09 10.07 -17.22
N PHE A 231 1.07 10.64 -17.87
CA PHE A 231 1.20 11.14 -19.24
C PHE A 231 1.91 12.49 -19.26
N ILE A 232 2.93 12.63 -20.13
CA ILE A 232 3.62 13.90 -20.32
C ILE A 232 2.64 14.92 -20.89
N THR A 233 2.64 16.15 -20.36
CA THR A 233 1.86 17.28 -20.86
C THR A 233 2.75 18.35 -21.52
N PRO A 234 2.18 19.30 -22.30
CA PRO A 234 2.96 20.40 -22.86
C PRO A 234 3.73 21.20 -21.80
N SER A 235 3.13 21.51 -20.64
CA SER A 235 3.84 22.18 -19.54
C SER A 235 5.04 21.40 -18.99
N GLN A 236 5.03 20.07 -19.06
CA GLN A 236 6.19 19.28 -18.66
C GLN A 236 7.21 19.20 -19.79
N LYS A 237 6.75 19.03 -21.04
CA LYS A 237 7.60 18.95 -22.22
C LYS A 237 8.38 20.24 -22.46
N SER A 238 7.78 21.40 -22.18
CA SER A 238 8.45 22.70 -22.30
C SER A 238 9.70 22.83 -21.43
N HIS A 239 9.74 22.16 -20.28
CA HIS A 239 10.92 22.16 -19.41
C HIS A 239 12.10 21.35 -19.98
N TYR A 240 11.84 20.40 -20.88
CA TYR A 240 12.89 19.59 -21.51
C TYR A 240 13.35 20.19 -22.83
N ASP A 241 12.41 20.63 -23.67
CA ASP A 241 12.69 20.99 -25.07
C ASP A 241 12.75 22.51 -25.32
N ASN A 242 12.60 23.34 -24.27
CA ASN A 242 12.46 24.82 -24.36
C ASN A 242 11.33 25.31 -25.31
N ASN A 243 10.43 24.42 -25.71
CA ASN A 243 9.27 24.76 -26.52
C ASN A 243 8.18 25.44 -25.68
N PRO A 244 7.37 26.34 -26.26
CA PRO A 244 6.23 26.94 -25.56
C PRO A 244 5.28 25.87 -24.98
N PRO A 245 4.73 26.03 -23.76
CA PRO A 245 3.83 25.06 -23.12
C PRO A 245 2.39 25.12 -23.66
N VAL A 246 2.27 25.25 -24.98
CA VAL A 246 1.00 25.44 -25.68
C VAL A 246 0.27 24.11 -25.80
N CYS A 247 -1.05 24.16 -25.63
CA CYS A 247 -1.92 23.00 -25.80
C CYS A 247 -1.81 22.43 -27.22
N TRP A 248 -1.61 21.12 -27.36
CA TRP A 248 -1.57 20.43 -28.65
C TRP A 248 -2.86 20.56 -29.46
N ARG A 249 -3.98 20.91 -28.81
CA ARG A 249 -5.28 21.18 -29.42
C ARG A 249 -5.42 22.59 -30.01
N ASN A 250 -4.35 23.38 -30.01
CA ASN A 250 -4.34 24.76 -30.49
C ASN A 250 -5.48 25.62 -29.89
N CYS A 251 -5.87 25.32 -28.65
CA CYS A 251 -7.01 25.98 -27.98
C CYS A 251 -6.65 27.35 -27.38
N GLY A 252 -5.45 27.86 -27.63
CA GLY A 252 -4.94 29.13 -27.10
C GLY A 252 -4.37 29.08 -25.68
N ASN A 253 -4.44 27.94 -24.97
CA ASN A 253 -3.86 27.83 -23.62
C ASN A 253 -2.32 27.72 -23.68
N GLN A 254 -1.64 28.57 -22.93
CA GLN A 254 -0.17 28.69 -22.90
C GLN A 254 0.50 27.94 -21.74
N SER A 255 -0.26 27.27 -20.87
CA SER A 255 0.25 26.43 -19.79
C SER A 255 -0.61 25.18 -19.64
N ALA A 256 -0.58 24.34 -20.67
CA ALA A 256 -1.39 23.13 -20.73
C ALA A 256 -0.86 22.03 -19.77
N ASN A 257 -1.41 22.06 -18.57
CA ASN A 257 -1.16 21.09 -17.50
C ASN A 257 -2.06 19.83 -17.64
N HIS A 258 -2.03 18.93 -16.65
CA HIS A 258 -2.79 17.68 -16.70
C HIS A 258 -4.29 17.92 -16.68
N TYR A 259 -4.77 18.81 -15.80
CA TYR A 259 -6.19 19.17 -15.71
C TYR A 259 -6.70 19.76 -17.02
N HIS A 260 -5.92 20.65 -17.64
CA HIS A 260 -6.26 21.22 -18.93
C HIS A 260 -6.37 20.15 -20.02
N ILE A 261 -5.35 19.31 -20.20
CA ILE A 261 -5.30 18.36 -21.30
C ILE A 261 -6.39 17.27 -21.21
N PHE A 262 -6.80 16.89 -20.00
CA PHE A 262 -7.83 15.86 -19.79
C PHE A 262 -9.26 16.41 -19.65
N TRP A 263 -9.44 17.62 -19.11
CA TRP A 263 -10.76 18.14 -18.74
C TRP A 263 -11.04 19.55 -19.23
N ASP A 264 -10.23 20.54 -18.84
CA ASP A 264 -10.56 21.97 -18.98
C ASP A 264 -10.38 22.54 -20.40
N CYS A 265 -9.71 21.82 -21.30
CA CYS A 265 -9.52 22.26 -22.68
C CYS A 265 -10.85 22.56 -23.39
N SER A 266 -10.98 23.77 -23.96
CA SER A 266 -12.19 24.22 -24.66
C SER A 266 -12.59 23.30 -25.82
N VAL A 267 -11.61 22.71 -26.51
CA VAL A 267 -11.82 21.75 -27.62
C VAL A 267 -12.44 20.42 -27.13
N LEU A 268 -12.29 20.08 -25.85
CA LEU A 268 -12.89 18.88 -25.25
C LEU A 268 -14.29 19.12 -24.69
N ARG A 269 -14.78 20.36 -24.62
CA ARG A 269 -16.08 20.66 -23.99
C ARG A 269 -17.24 19.95 -24.65
N ASP A 270 -17.30 20.00 -25.98
CA ASP A 270 -18.38 19.36 -26.73
C ASP A 270 -18.31 17.83 -26.60
N TYR A 271 -17.09 17.27 -26.62
CA TYR A 271 -16.88 15.85 -26.37
C TYR A 271 -17.38 15.42 -24.99
N TRP A 272 -17.02 16.13 -23.92
CA TRP A 272 -17.50 15.82 -22.57
C TRP A 272 -19.01 15.98 -22.42
N ARG A 273 -19.62 16.96 -23.11
CA ARG A 273 -21.07 17.16 -23.14
C ARG A 273 -21.79 16.02 -23.85
N GLU A 274 -21.29 15.56 -25.00
CA GLU A 274 -21.84 14.41 -25.72
C GLU A 274 -21.78 13.12 -24.89
N ILE A 275 -20.63 12.86 -24.27
CA ILE A 275 -20.46 11.72 -23.36
C ILE A 275 -21.42 11.83 -22.17
N HIS A 276 -21.52 13.01 -21.56
CA HIS A 276 -22.41 13.24 -20.43
C HIS A 276 -23.87 12.97 -20.77
N ASN A 277 -24.36 13.49 -21.90
CA ASN A 277 -25.70 13.20 -22.40
C ASN A 277 -25.91 11.68 -22.60
N ALA A 278 -24.92 10.98 -23.15
CA ALA A 278 -24.96 9.53 -23.31
C ALA A 278 -25.05 8.80 -21.97
N LEU A 279 -24.25 9.20 -20.97
CA LEU A 279 -24.30 8.59 -19.63
C LEU A 279 -25.65 8.84 -18.94
N GLN A 280 -26.19 10.06 -19.02
CA GLN A 280 -27.51 10.34 -18.47
C GLN A 280 -28.60 9.47 -19.11
N TYR A 281 -28.53 9.26 -20.43
CA TYR A 281 -29.44 8.35 -21.13
C TYR A 281 -29.24 6.89 -20.72
N ILE A 282 -28.00 6.42 -20.56
CA ILE A 282 -27.70 5.03 -20.18
C ILE A 282 -28.21 4.73 -18.76
N PHE A 283 -27.97 5.64 -17.81
CA PHE A 283 -28.26 5.40 -16.39
C PHE A 283 -29.63 5.92 -15.95
N GLN A 284 -30.29 6.76 -16.74
CA GLN A 284 -31.58 7.37 -16.45
C GLN A 284 -31.56 8.15 -15.12
N CYS A 285 -30.48 8.90 -14.90
CA CYS A 285 -30.24 9.67 -13.70
C CYS A 285 -29.54 11.00 -13.99
N GLU A 286 -29.69 11.96 -13.08
CA GLU A 286 -28.95 13.20 -13.14
C GLU A 286 -27.49 12.98 -12.71
N ILE A 287 -26.56 13.25 -13.62
CA ILE A 287 -25.12 13.12 -13.39
C ILE A 287 -24.55 14.53 -13.44
N PRO A 288 -23.79 15.00 -12.44
CA PRO A 288 -23.14 16.30 -12.53
C PRO A 288 -22.10 16.35 -13.66
N LEU A 289 -22.16 17.37 -14.52
CA LEU A 289 -21.16 17.65 -15.56
C LEU A 289 -19.95 18.37 -14.95
N GLU A 290 -19.21 17.66 -14.10
CA GLU A 290 -18.03 18.17 -13.41
C GLU A 290 -16.86 17.17 -13.47
N SER A 291 -15.63 17.67 -13.28
CA SER A 291 -14.43 16.82 -13.37
C SER A 291 -14.42 15.71 -12.31
N LYS A 292 -14.91 15.96 -11.10
CA LYS A 292 -15.01 14.94 -10.03
C LYS A 292 -15.80 13.71 -10.49
N THR A 293 -16.95 13.94 -11.10
CA THR A 293 -17.83 12.87 -11.55
C THR A 293 -17.34 12.29 -12.88
N MET A 294 -17.15 13.13 -13.90
CA MET A 294 -16.88 12.70 -15.28
C MET A 294 -15.44 12.24 -15.52
N PHE A 295 -14.44 12.88 -14.90
CA PHE A 295 -13.04 12.49 -15.08
C PHE A 295 -12.55 11.60 -13.94
N PHE A 296 -12.76 11.96 -12.68
CA PHE A 296 -12.27 11.15 -11.56
C PHE A 296 -13.14 9.91 -11.30
N GLY A 297 -14.37 9.87 -11.83
CA GLY A 297 -15.29 8.75 -11.67
C GLY A 297 -15.89 8.67 -10.27
N HIS A 298 -15.97 9.80 -9.56
CA HIS A 298 -16.58 9.86 -8.24
C HIS A 298 -18.11 9.84 -8.37
N VAL A 299 -18.67 8.64 -8.45
CA VAL A 299 -20.13 8.44 -8.48
C VAL A 299 -20.69 8.17 -7.07
N PRO A 300 -21.97 8.49 -6.81
CA PRO A 300 -22.60 8.30 -5.50
C PRO A 300 -22.54 6.86 -4.99
N GLN A 301 -22.40 6.68 -3.67
CA GLN A 301 -22.25 5.36 -3.06
C GLN A 301 -23.55 4.53 -3.07
N GLU A 302 -24.68 5.15 -3.36
CA GLU A 302 -25.99 4.52 -3.40
C GLU A 302 -26.22 3.79 -4.73
N TRP A 303 -25.41 4.09 -5.76
CA TRP A 303 -25.59 3.47 -7.07
C TRP A 303 -25.42 1.94 -7.03
N PRO A 304 -26.23 1.21 -7.81
CA PRO A 304 -26.10 -0.24 -7.94
C PRO A 304 -24.68 -0.64 -8.35
N LYS A 305 -24.20 -1.78 -7.83
CA LYS A 305 -22.85 -2.28 -8.15
C LYS A 305 -22.64 -2.49 -9.65
N SER A 306 -23.67 -2.93 -10.37
CA SER A 306 -23.66 -3.07 -11.83
C SER A 306 -23.42 -1.73 -12.53
N ASP A 307 -24.16 -0.69 -12.11
CA ASP A 307 -24.09 0.63 -12.72
C ASP A 307 -22.75 1.30 -12.44
N LYS A 308 -22.26 1.21 -11.19
CA LYS A 308 -20.91 1.66 -10.83
C LYS A 308 -19.84 0.96 -11.66
N HIS A 309 -20.00 -0.32 -11.95
CA HIS A 309 -19.04 -1.04 -12.76
C HIS A 309 -19.07 -0.54 -14.22
N LEU A 310 -20.27 -0.43 -14.80
CA LEU A 310 -20.43 0.04 -16.17
C LEU A 310 -19.94 1.47 -16.36
N VAL A 311 -20.36 2.42 -15.49
CA VAL A 311 -19.96 3.83 -15.62
C VAL A 311 -18.43 3.97 -15.54
N ASN A 312 -17.77 3.19 -14.68
CA ASN A 312 -16.31 3.20 -14.59
C ASN A 312 -15.65 2.78 -15.90
N ILE A 313 -16.16 1.73 -16.55
CA ILE A 313 -15.68 1.29 -17.86
C ILE A 313 -15.86 2.39 -18.90
N LEU A 314 -17.06 2.98 -18.96
CA LEU A 314 -17.39 4.03 -19.92
C LEU A 314 -16.51 5.27 -19.75
N LEU A 315 -16.24 5.70 -18.52
CA LEU A 315 -15.36 6.83 -18.22
C LEU A 315 -13.89 6.52 -18.54
N VAL A 316 -13.42 5.29 -18.32
CA VAL A 316 -12.08 4.88 -18.75
C VAL A 316 -11.95 4.87 -20.27
N ALA A 317 -12.99 4.45 -21.00
CA ALA A 317 -13.03 4.56 -22.45
C ALA A 317 -12.93 6.03 -22.91
N CYS A 318 -13.55 6.97 -22.19
CA CYS A 318 -13.45 8.41 -22.49
C CYS A 318 -12.01 8.91 -22.38
N LYS A 319 -11.36 8.63 -21.24
CA LYS A 319 -9.94 8.95 -21.03
C LYS A 319 -9.08 8.34 -22.14
N LYS A 320 -9.40 7.12 -22.57
CA LYS A 320 -8.68 6.47 -23.65
C LYS A 320 -8.85 7.19 -24.98
N GLY A 321 -10.06 7.64 -25.31
CA GLY A 321 -10.33 8.47 -26.49
C GLY A 321 -9.43 9.70 -26.53
N ILE A 322 -9.34 10.43 -25.42
CA ILE A 322 -8.47 11.61 -25.27
C ILE A 322 -7.00 11.24 -25.51
N THR A 323 -6.52 10.13 -24.92
CA THR A 323 -5.12 9.67 -25.13
C THR A 323 -4.84 9.10 -26.51
N ARG A 324 -5.85 8.61 -27.26
CA ARG A 324 -5.66 8.23 -28.67
C ARG A 324 -5.43 9.45 -29.57
N LYS A 325 -5.93 10.63 -29.16
CA LYS A 325 -5.72 11.93 -29.80
C LYS A 325 -4.80 12.84 -28.95
N TRP A 326 -3.78 12.26 -28.30
CA TRP A 326 -2.96 13.00 -27.31
C TRP A 326 -2.20 14.19 -27.91
N LEU A 327 -1.44 13.97 -28.97
CA LEU A 327 -0.65 14.99 -29.67
C LEU A 327 -1.38 15.58 -30.88
N SER A 328 -2.69 15.38 -30.96
CA SER A 328 -3.52 15.83 -32.10
C SER A 328 -4.20 17.15 -31.76
N SER A 329 -4.44 17.96 -32.79
CA SER A 329 -5.25 19.17 -32.67
C SER A 329 -6.73 18.89 -32.46
N GLU A 330 -7.18 17.68 -32.79
CA GLU A 330 -8.58 17.29 -32.83
C GLU A 330 -9.10 16.76 -31.49
N SER A 331 -10.39 16.96 -31.26
CA SER A 331 -11.13 16.31 -30.17
C SER A 331 -11.47 14.86 -30.53
N PRO A 332 -11.54 13.93 -29.56
CA PRO A 332 -12.15 12.62 -29.78
C PRO A 332 -13.63 12.75 -30.15
N THR A 333 -14.14 11.80 -30.93
CA THR A 333 -15.57 11.73 -31.28
C THR A 333 -16.32 10.74 -30.40
N ILE A 334 -17.64 10.89 -30.30
CA ILE A 334 -18.48 9.89 -29.65
C ILE A 334 -18.34 8.49 -30.30
N ASN A 335 -18.18 8.41 -31.62
CA ASN A 335 -17.97 7.15 -32.33
C ASN A 335 -16.69 6.43 -31.88
N LEU A 336 -15.59 7.18 -31.75
CA LEU A 336 -14.33 6.63 -31.23
C LEU A 336 -14.50 6.09 -29.80
N TRP A 337 -15.27 6.80 -28.96
CA TRP A 337 -15.60 6.31 -27.63
C TRP A 337 -16.44 5.02 -27.66
N MET A 338 -17.43 4.94 -28.55
CA MET A 338 -18.22 3.72 -28.75
C MET A 338 -17.35 2.54 -29.22
N ASP A 339 -16.41 2.77 -30.14
CA ASP A 339 -15.48 1.74 -30.62
C ASP A 339 -14.57 1.23 -29.49
N ILE A 340 -13.99 2.13 -28.69
CA ILE A 340 -13.18 1.75 -27.52
C ILE A 340 -14.01 0.95 -26.53
N THR A 341 -15.24 1.40 -26.27
CA THR A 341 -16.14 0.70 -25.35
C THR A 341 -16.48 -0.69 -25.86
N MET A 342 -16.68 -0.85 -27.18
CA MET A 342 -16.93 -2.14 -27.81
C MET A 342 -15.71 -3.07 -27.73
N ASP A 343 -14.48 -2.55 -27.85
CA ASP A 343 -13.26 -3.33 -27.60
C ASP A 343 -13.23 -3.88 -26.16
N ILE A 344 -13.59 -3.05 -25.18
CA ILE A 344 -13.67 -3.46 -23.76
C ILE A 344 -14.77 -4.51 -23.58
N TYR A 345 -15.96 -4.27 -24.13
CA TYR A 345 -17.11 -5.19 -24.08
C TYR A 345 -16.73 -6.58 -24.58
N LYS A 346 -16.09 -6.67 -25.77
CA LYS A 346 -15.67 -7.96 -26.36
C LYS A 346 -14.69 -8.71 -25.45
N MET A 347 -13.71 -8.00 -24.90
CA MET A 347 -12.72 -8.58 -23.99
C MET A 347 -13.37 -9.06 -22.69
N GLU A 348 -14.27 -8.27 -22.10
CA GLU A 348 -14.97 -8.67 -20.87
C GLU A 348 -15.92 -9.86 -21.12
N LYS A 349 -16.54 -9.93 -22.29
CA LYS A 349 -17.39 -11.06 -22.69
C LYS A 349 -16.60 -12.36 -22.73
N ILE A 350 -15.45 -12.36 -23.39
CA ILE A 350 -14.54 -13.52 -23.46
C ILE A 350 -14.11 -13.92 -22.03
N THR A 351 -13.74 -12.94 -21.21
CA THR A 351 -13.34 -13.20 -19.82
C THR A 351 -14.48 -13.79 -19.00
N ALA A 352 -15.71 -13.31 -19.17
CA ALA A 352 -16.89 -13.83 -18.50
C ALA A 352 -17.25 -15.24 -18.97
N PHE A 353 -17.13 -15.52 -20.27
CA PHE A 353 -17.32 -16.84 -20.85
C PHE A 353 -16.37 -17.86 -20.22
N VAL A 354 -15.05 -17.57 -20.22
CA VAL A 354 -14.01 -18.45 -19.64
C VAL A 354 -14.23 -18.70 -18.15
N ASN A 355 -14.78 -17.71 -17.43
CA ASN A 355 -15.02 -17.83 -15.99
C ASN A 355 -16.44 -18.30 -15.63
N HIS A 356 -17.25 -18.74 -16.60
CA HIS A 356 -18.64 -19.16 -16.42
C HIS A 356 -19.52 -18.10 -15.70
N LYS A 357 -19.38 -16.82 -16.07
CA LYS A 357 -20.06 -15.66 -15.47
C LYS A 357 -20.83 -14.80 -16.48
N LEU A 358 -21.36 -15.42 -17.54
CA LEU A 358 -22.08 -14.70 -18.61
C LEU A 358 -23.33 -13.97 -18.09
N ASP A 359 -24.10 -14.57 -17.19
CA ASP A 359 -25.32 -13.93 -16.65
C ASP A 359 -25.00 -12.58 -15.99
N LYS A 360 -23.92 -12.56 -15.20
CA LYS A 360 -23.42 -11.34 -14.55
C LYS A 360 -22.92 -10.31 -15.57
N PHE A 361 -22.24 -10.76 -16.62
CA PHE A 361 -21.79 -9.90 -17.70
C PHE A 361 -22.97 -9.25 -18.42
N THR A 362 -24.00 -10.03 -18.78
CA THR A 362 -25.20 -9.53 -19.44
C THR A 362 -25.88 -8.47 -18.59
N LEU A 363 -26.04 -8.71 -17.28
CA LEU A 363 -26.61 -7.74 -16.34
C LEU A 363 -25.81 -6.42 -16.31
N TYR A 364 -24.48 -6.48 -16.36
CA TYR A 364 -23.62 -5.30 -16.27
C TYR A 364 -23.62 -4.46 -17.55
N TRP A 365 -23.76 -5.11 -18.70
CA TRP A 365 -23.67 -4.47 -20.01
C TRP A 365 -25.03 -4.18 -20.66
N GLU A 366 -26.14 -4.63 -20.07
CA GLU A 366 -27.49 -4.47 -20.62
C GLU A 366 -27.81 -3.01 -20.99
N LYS A 367 -27.55 -2.06 -20.09
CA LYS A 367 -27.82 -0.63 -20.31
C LYS A 367 -27.00 -0.06 -21.47
N TRP A 368 -25.74 -0.48 -21.59
CA TRP A 368 -24.87 -0.09 -22.70
C TRP A 368 -25.39 -0.65 -24.02
N VAL A 369 -25.73 -1.94 -24.08
CA VAL A 369 -26.22 -2.59 -25.30
C VAL A 369 -27.51 -1.90 -25.79
N LYS A 370 -28.45 -1.61 -24.88
CA LYS A 370 -29.68 -0.87 -25.21
C LYS A 370 -29.39 0.52 -25.80
N TYR A 371 -28.42 1.24 -25.25
CA TYR A 371 -28.02 2.54 -25.77
C TYR A 371 -27.33 2.44 -27.13
N VAL A 372 -26.34 1.58 -27.28
CA VAL A 372 -25.46 1.60 -28.45
C VAL A 372 -26.09 0.94 -29.69
N THR A 373 -26.99 -0.03 -29.52
CA THR A 373 -27.64 -0.75 -30.63
C THR A 373 -28.30 0.18 -31.67
N PRO A 374 -29.14 1.16 -31.30
CA PRO A 374 -29.73 2.09 -32.26
C PRO A 374 -28.72 3.10 -32.85
N HIS A 375 -27.60 3.37 -32.17
CA HIS A 375 -26.58 4.33 -32.65
C HIS A 375 -25.52 3.68 -33.54
N ARG A 376 -25.24 2.38 -33.34
CA ARG A 376 -24.21 1.59 -34.02
C ARG A 376 -24.78 0.21 -34.39
N PRO A 377 -25.64 0.15 -35.42
CA PRO A 377 -26.21 -1.13 -35.89
C PRO A 377 -25.15 -2.08 -36.47
N ASP A 378 -23.95 -1.56 -36.78
CA ASP A 378 -22.77 -2.34 -37.17
C ASP A 378 -22.18 -3.18 -36.03
N PHE A 379 -22.53 -2.88 -34.77
CA PHE A 379 -22.06 -3.65 -33.63
C PHE A 379 -22.88 -4.94 -33.46
N THR A 380 -22.18 -6.07 -33.52
CA THR A 380 -22.78 -7.39 -33.30
C THR A 380 -22.73 -7.80 -31.82
N PHE A 381 -23.89 -7.90 -31.19
CA PHE A 381 -24.08 -8.43 -29.84
C PHE A 381 -24.66 -9.85 -29.91
N THR A 382 -23.95 -10.79 -30.54
CA THR A 382 -24.48 -12.16 -30.70
C THR A 382 -24.58 -12.87 -29.36
N ASN A 383 -25.79 -13.23 -28.94
CA ASN A 383 -26.03 -14.22 -27.90
C ASN A 383 -25.90 -15.61 -28.52
N GLN A 384 -24.68 -16.13 -28.60
CA GLN A 384 -24.42 -17.55 -28.82
C GLN A 384 -23.35 -18.01 -27.84
#